data_AF-A0A2T6ZNR6-F1
#
_entry.id   AF-A0A2T6ZNR6-F1
#
_cell.length_a   1.000
_cell.length_b   1.000
_cell.length_c   1.000
_cell.angle_alpha   90.00
_cell.angle_beta   90.00
_cell.angle_gamma   90.00
#
_symmetry.space_group_name_H-M   'P 1'
#
loop_
_entity.id
_entity.type
_entity.pdbx_description
1 polymer ?
#
loop_
_entity_poly.entity_id
_entity_poly.type
_entity_poly.pdbx_seq_one_letter_code
_entity_poly.pdbx_strand_id
1 'polypeptide(L)'
;MSSAAVPKTPAVPRLSASLILLNPQNELLLVHRPAHSSTYPNSHVFPGGVVSSQDTPTPTTPLLETLKLCALRETFEETGILLTMTPPPSTLTPPLLAEARKAIHNSTLTFPSFLQSYDLTPNTSALHPFTKWITPKTMFRRFESQIFVTFVDGKQVPSHDGEVEILSAKCLMPSRVLEMSKNGEMVLFPPQLYLITRIEEYLSGDNGGKKVLEIADGEFGAMVMEPHPIRVLDGGKRVVMGLGERGDKEWSVIIEVPGDGKKGEPKGAELVRREDVAKL
;
A
#
# COMPACT_ATOMS: atom_id res chain seq x y z
N MET A 1 4.43 -29.30 -14.57
CA MET A 1 3.28 -28.43 -14.26
C MET A 1 2.51 -29.06 -13.10
N SER A 2 2.63 -28.52 -11.88
CA SER A 2 1.72 -28.87 -10.79
C SER A 2 0.67 -27.77 -10.75
N SER A 3 -0.58 -28.09 -11.10
CA SER A 3 -1.69 -27.16 -10.95
C SER A 3 -1.84 -26.86 -9.46
N ALA A 4 -1.40 -25.69 -9.00
CA ALA A 4 -1.78 -25.22 -7.68
C ALA A 4 -3.31 -25.26 -7.61
N ALA A 5 -3.86 -26.06 -6.70
CA ALA A 5 -5.30 -26.25 -6.59
C ALA A 5 -5.97 -24.89 -6.39
N VAL A 6 -6.83 -24.50 -7.32
CA VAL A 6 -7.71 -23.35 -7.14
C VAL A 6 -8.67 -23.70 -5.98
N PRO A 7 -8.86 -22.83 -4.98
CA PRO A 7 -9.77 -23.12 -3.89
C PRO A 7 -11.19 -23.37 -4.43
N LYS A 8 -11.85 -24.45 -3.97
CA LYS A 8 -13.21 -24.83 -4.39
C LYS A 8 -14.25 -23.74 -4.08
N THR A 9 -14.01 -22.96 -3.03
CA THR A 9 -14.80 -21.78 -2.65
C THR A 9 -13.84 -20.61 -2.42
N PRO A 10 -14.05 -19.45 -3.05
CA PRO A 10 -13.20 -18.28 -2.80
C PRO A 10 -13.25 -17.85 -1.33
N ALA A 11 -12.10 -17.61 -0.72
CA ALA A 11 -12.03 -17.06 0.63
C ALA A 11 -12.67 -15.66 0.68
N VAL A 12 -13.32 -15.31 1.80
CA VAL A 12 -13.80 -13.93 2.01
C VAL A 12 -12.59 -13.01 2.18
N PRO A 13 -12.50 -11.88 1.45
CA PRO A 13 -11.38 -10.97 1.60
C PRO A 13 -11.38 -10.32 2.99
N ARG A 14 -10.22 -10.26 3.64
CA ARG A 14 -10.03 -9.48 4.87
C ARG A 14 -9.91 -7.99 4.51
N LEU A 15 -10.55 -7.13 5.30
CA LEU A 15 -10.43 -5.69 5.12
C LEU A 15 -9.04 -5.21 5.54
N SER A 16 -8.43 -4.38 4.72
CA SER A 16 -7.12 -3.77 4.98
C SER A 16 -7.09 -2.33 4.48
N ALA A 17 -6.13 -1.57 4.97
CA ALA A 17 -5.88 -0.22 4.48
C ALA A 17 -4.39 0.04 4.34
N SER A 18 -4.02 0.86 3.36
CA SER A 18 -2.64 1.30 3.14
C SER A 18 -2.59 2.78 2.80
N LEU A 19 -1.47 3.41 3.11
CA LEU A 19 -1.29 4.84 2.94
C LEU A 19 -0.13 5.16 2.00
N ILE A 20 -0.44 5.85 0.91
CA ILE A 20 0.55 6.55 0.10
C ILE A 20 0.83 7.88 0.78
N LEU A 21 2.03 8.02 1.33
CA LEU A 21 2.46 9.24 2.00
C LEU A 21 3.52 9.95 1.17
N LEU A 22 3.27 11.21 0.81
CA LEU A 22 4.24 12.05 0.10
C LEU A 22 4.76 13.18 0.99
N ASN A 23 6.07 13.41 0.97
CA ASN A 23 6.68 14.55 1.65
C ASN A 23 6.66 15.82 0.78
N PRO A 24 7.10 17.00 1.28
CA PRO A 24 7.12 18.24 0.49
C PRO A 24 8.01 18.21 -0.76
N GLN A 25 8.93 17.25 -0.84
CA GLN A 25 9.77 17.00 -2.01
C GLN A 25 9.10 16.06 -3.02
N ASN A 26 7.84 15.65 -2.78
CA ASN A 26 7.08 14.65 -3.53
C ASN A 26 7.71 13.25 -3.53
N GLU A 27 8.54 12.95 -2.53
CA GLU A 27 9.06 11.60 -2.32
C GLU A 27 7.99 10.78 -1.60
N LEU A 28 7.74 9.56 -2.10
CA LEU A 28 6.77 8.65 -1.53
C LEU A 28 7.43 7.71 -0.52
N LEU A 29 6.74 7.45 0.58
CA LEU A 29 7.17 6.53 1.62
C LEU A 29 6.91 5.07 1.21
N LEU A 30 7.96 4.25 1.25
CA LEU A 30 7.88 2.81 1.12
C LEU A 30 8.49 2.12 2.33
N VAL A 31 7.92 0.98 2.67
CA VAL A 31 8.47 0.01 3.62
C VAL A 31 8.92 -1.24 2.87
N HIS A 32 10.07 -1.79 3.27
CA HIS A 32 10.60 -3.04 2.71
C HIS A 32 10.25 -4.20 3.63
N ARG A 33 9.42 -5.13 3.15
CA ARG A 33 9.01 -6.30 3.93
C ARG A 33 10.11 -7.38 3.94
N PRO A 34 10.31 -8.09 5.07
CA PRO A 34 11.29 -9.15 5.18
C PRO A 34 10.90 -10.39 4.38
N ALA A 35 11.91 -11.19 4.03
CA ALA A 35 11.78 -12.44 3.27
C ALA A 35 10.79 -13.44 3.86
N HIS A 36 10.58 -13.40 5.19
CA HIS A 36 9.67 -14.31 5.89
C HIS A 36 8.21 -13.82 5.92
N SER A 37 7.91 -12.67 5.31
CA SER A 37 6.55 -12.16 5.22
C SER A 37 5.65 -13.16 4.49
N SER A 38 4.53 -13.49 5.12
CA SER A 38 3.54 -14.41 4.56
C SER A 38 2.71 -13.81 3.41
N THR A 39 2.92 -12.54 3.08
CA THR A 39 2.30 -11.82 1.96
C THR A 39 3.32 -10.84 1.39
N TYR A 40 3.64 -10.99 0.09
CA TYR A 40 4.64 -10.17 -0.61
C TYR A 40 6.03 -10.14 0.07
N PRO A 41 6.73 -11.29 0.22
CA PRO A 41 8.09 -11.31 0.77
C PRO A 41 9.05 -10.45 -0.08
N ASN A 42 10.09 -9.89 0.55
CA ASN A 42 11.11 -8.99 -0.03
C ASN A 42 10.58 -7.86 -0.93
N SER A 43 9.34 -7.44 -0.72
CA SER A 43 8.69 -6.43 -1.56
C SER A 43 8.71 -5.06 -0.92
N HIS A 44 8.69 -4.05 -1.76
CA HIS A 44 8.53 -2.67 -1.34
C HIS A 44 7.05 -2.30 -1.48
N VAL A 45 6.45 -1.88 -0.37
CA VAL A 45 5.02 -1.59 -0.29
C VAL A 45 4.77 -0.26 0.40
N PHE A 46 3.59 0.30 0.20
CA PHE A 46 3.09 1.36 1.06
C PHE A 46 2.81 0.82 2.46
N PRO A 47 3.00 1.64 3.51
CA PRO A 47 2.67 1.19 4.85
C PRO A 47 1.18 0.86 4.97
N GLY A 48 0.86 -0.21 5.68
CA GLY A 48 -0.51 -0.66 5.81
C GLY A 48 -0.68 -2.13 6.18
N GLY A 49 -1.87 -2.45 6.66
CA GLY A 49 -2.17 -3.76 7.18
C GLY A 49 -3.66 -4.02 7.31
N VAL A 50 -4.00 -5.00 8.14
CA VAL A 50 -5.37 -5.50 8.28
C VAL A 50 -6.10 -4.70 9.35
N VAL A 51 -7.39 -4.43 9.10
CA VAL A 51 -8.26 -3.79 10.09
C VAL A 51 -8.28 -4.60 11.38
N SER A 52 -8.01 -3.91 12.48
CA SER A 52 -8.03 -4.40 13.85
C SER A 52 -9.28 -3.91 14.57
N SER A 53 -9.67 -4.56 15.68
CA SER A 53 -10.77 -4.10 16.52
C SER A 53 -10.54 -2.70 17.09
N GLN A 54 -9.29 -2.29 17.30
CA GLN A 54 -8.96 -0.95 17.79
C GLN A 54 -9.22 0.16 16.76
N ASP A 55 -9.34 -0.20 15.48
CA ASP A 55 -9.65 0.74 14.39
C ASP A 55 -11.14 1.07 14.33
N THR A 56 -11.96 0.48 15.22
CA THR A 56 -13.41 0.65 15.28
C THR A 56 -13.82 1.16 16.67
N PRO A 57 -13.62 2.46 16.98
CA PRO A 57 -13.82 3.00 18.33
C PRO A 57 -15.23 2.77 18.88
N THR A 58 -16.23 2.67 18.01
CA THR A 58 -17.62 2.35 18.36
C THR A 58 -18.20 1.33 17.38
N PRO A 59 -19.18 0.51 17.78
CA PRO A 59 -19.86 -0.42 16.86
C PRO A 59 -20.54 0.26 15.65
N THR A 60 -20.77 1.58 15.74
CA THR A 60 -21.39 2.40 14.71
C THR A 60 -20.38 3.21 13.89
N THR A 61 -19.08 3.02 14.11
CA THR A 61 -18.04 3.72 13.35
C THR A 61 -18.20 3.37 11.86
N PRO A 62 -18.33 4.38 10.97
CA PRO A 62 -18.45 4.14 9.53
C PRO A 62 -17.23 3.38 8.99
N LEU A 63 -17.44 2.46 8.05
CA LEU A 63 -16.37 1.64 7.48
C LEU A 63 -15.20 2.48 6.92
N LEU A 64 -15.50 3.61 6.28
CA LEU A 64 -14.45 4.50 5.76
C LEU A 64 -13.57 5.06 6.88
N GLU A 65 -14.17 5.42 8.02
CA GLU A 65 -13.42 5.91 9.18
C GLU A 65 -12.58 4.80 9.80
N THR A 66 -13.12 3.59 9.90
CA THR A 66 -12.35 2.41 10.33
C THR A 66 -11.13 2.15 9.44
N LEU A 67 -11.29 2.25 8.13
CA LEU A 67 -10.19 2.06 7.18
C LEU A 67 -9.15 3.18 7.29
N LYS A 68 -9.56 4.43 7.52
CA LYS A 68 -8.66 5.57 7.74
C LYS A 68 -7.86 5.40 9.03
N LEU A 69 -8.51 5.01 10.13
CA LEU A 69 -7.84 4.72 11.40
C LEU A 69 -6.83 3.58 11.27
N CYS A 70 -7.21 2.50 10.56
CA CYS A 70 -6.31 1.40 10.23
C CYS A 70 -5.07 1.90 9.47
N ALA A 71 -5.24 2.68 8.40
CA ALA A 71 -4.12 3.21 7.62
C ALA A 71 -3.17 4.07 8.47
N LEU A 72 -3.71 4.92 9.36
CA LEU A 72 -2.92 5.76 10.26
C LEU A 72 -2.16 4.95 11.32
N ARG A 73 -2.83 3.98 11.95
CA ARG A 73 -2.21 3.10 12.93
C ARG A 73 -1.06 2.30 12.31
N GLU A 74 -1.32 1.63 11.19
CA GLU A 74 -0.32 0.81 10.50
C GLU A 74 0.87 1.67 10.06
N THR A 75 0.63 2.88 9.52
CA THR A 75 1.70 3.82 9.18
C THR A 75 2.56 4.17 10.40
N PHE A 76 1.95 4.39 11.56
CA PHE A 76 2.68 4.66 12.79
C PHE A 76 3.47 3.44 13.28
N GLU A 77 2.86 2.25 13.35
CA GLU A 77 3.53 1.01 13.75
C GLU A 77 4.76 0.77 12.87
N GLU A 78 4.59 0.87 11.55
CA GLU A 78 5.59 0.50 10.56
C GLU A 78 6.71 1.54 10.37
N THR A 79 6.39 2.82 10.52
CA THR A 79 7.31 3.92 10.11
C THR A 79 7.56 4.95 11.21
N GLY A 80 6.78 4.92 12.28
CA GLY A 80 6.83 5.89 13.37
C GLY A 80 6.29 7.27 13.02
N ILE A 81 5.79 7.47 11.79
CA ILE A 81 5.11 8.70 11.41
C ILE A 81 3.74 8.74 12.07
N LEU A 82 3.50 9.79 12.83
CA LEU A 82 2.28 10.02 13.60
C LEU A 82 1.48 11.17 12.98
N LEU A 83 0.42 10.84 12.22
CA LEU A 83 -0.43 11.81 11.54
C LEU A 83 -1.62 12.22 12.42
N THR A 84 -1.55 13.44 12.94
CA THR A 84 -2.50 13.99 13.91
C THR A 84 -2.95 15.40 13.48
N MET A 85 -4.11 15.85 13.99
CA MET A 85 -4.68 17.17 13.70
C MET A 85 -3.73 18.31 14.10
N THR A 86 -3.02 18.13 15.21
CA THR A 86 -2.05 19.06 15.77
C THR A 86 -0.70 18.35 15.91
N PRO A 87 0.44 19.05 15.78
CA PRO A 87 1.74 18.45 16.00
C PRO A 87 1.84 17.77 17.37
N PRO A 88 2.51 16.61 17.49
CA PRO A 88 2.75 15.98 18.78
C PRO A 88 3.52 16.92 19.73
N PRO A 89 3.26 16.88 21.04
CA PRO A 89 3.97 17.72 22.00
C PRO A 89 5.45 17.36 22.04
N SER A 90 6.31 18.34 22.35
CA SER A 90 7.77 18.13 22.43
C SER A 90 8.20 17.13 23.51
N THR A 91 7.32 16.85 24.47
CA THR A 91 7.50 15.82 25.51
C THR A 91 7.42 14.39 24.93
N LEU A 92 6.76 14.20 23.78
CA LEU A 92 6.71 12.92 23.08
C LEU A 92 8.00 12.71 22.29
N THR A 93 9.05 12.32 23.01
CA THR A 93 10.40 12.13 22.45
C THR A 93 10.49 10.90 21.54
N PRO A 94 11.50 10.81 20.65
CA PRO A 94 11.68 9.64 19.79
C PRO A 94 11.75 8.28 20.53
N PRO A 95 12.40 8.16 21.70
CA PRO A 95 12.35 6.92 22.49
C PRO A 95 10.93 6.55 22.95
N LEU A 96 10.12 7.52 23.38
CA LEU A 96 8.73 7.28 23.79
C LEU A 96 7.85 6.88 22.60
N LEU A 97 8.08 7.47 21.42
CA LEU A 97 7.42 7.03 20.19
C LEU A 97 7.78 5.57 19.87
N ALA A 98 9.06 5.20 19.95
CA ALA A 98 9.50 3.83 19.70
C ALA A 98 8.90 2.82 20.71
N GLU A 99 8.82 3.18 21.99
CA GLU A 99 8.16 2.37 23.01
C GLU A 99 6.66 2.19 22.73
N ALA A 100 5.96 3.29 22.43
CA ALA A 100 4.54 3.25 22.09
C ALA A 100 4.27 2.39 20.85
N ARG A 101 5.09 2.53 19.80
CA ARG A 101 5.00 1.68 18.59
C ARG A 101 5.10 0.21 18.95
N LYS A 102 6.11 -0.18 19.74
CA LYS A 102 6.31 -1.57 20.17
C LYS A 102 5.14 -2.07 21.01
N ALA A 103 4.61 -1.24 21.90
CA ALA A 103 3.45 -1.61 22.73
C ALA A 103 2.18 -1.79 21.89
N ILE A 104 1.97 -0.93 20.89
CA ILE A 104 0.83 -1.02 19.98
C ILE A 104 0.91 -2.25 19.09
N HIS A 105 2.07 -2.49 18.48
CA HIS A 105 2.31 -3.69 17.68
C HIS A 105 2.07 -4.98 18.49
N ASN A 106 2.56 -5.03 19.75
CA ASN A 106 2.34 -6.16 20.64
C ASN A 106 0.94 -6.20 21.29
N SER A 107 0.04 -5.29 20.91
CA SER A 107 -1.32 -5.18 21.45
C SER A 107 -1.38 -4.98 22.98
N THR A 108 -0.32 -4.46 23.60
CA THR A 108 -0.30 -4.10 25.03
C THR A 108 -0.75 -2.65 25.29
N LEU A 109 -0.80 -1.84 24.24
CA LEU A 109 -1.36 -0.49 24.20
C LEU A 109 -2.22 -0.36 22.94
N THR A 110 -3.35 0.34 22.98
CA THR A 110 -4.10 0.63 21.75
C THR A 110 -3.67 1.98 21.18
N PHE A 111 -3.68 2.12 19.86
CA PHE A 111 -3.38 3.37 19.18
C PHE A 111 -4.31 4.52 19.63
N PRO A 112 -5.64 4.35 19.77
CA PRO A 112 -6.50 5.39 20.33
C PRO A 112 -6.13 5.78 21.77
N SER A 113 -5.82 4.82 22.64
CA SER A 113 -5.40 5.11 24.02
C SER A 113 -4.07 5.85 24.09
N PHE A 114 -3.13 5.49 23.22
CA PHE A 114 -1.86 6.21 23.08
C PHE A 114 -2.10 7.67 22.68
N LEU A 115 -2.87 7.91 21.61
CA LEU A 115 -3.22 9.27 21.18
C LEU A 115 -3.89 10.07 22.29
N GLN A 116 -4.84 9.46 23.00
CA GLN A 116 -5.54 10.09 24.12
C GLN A 116 -4.60 10.51 25.25
N SER A 117 -3.57 9.73 25.57
CA SER A 117 -2.61 10.06 26.65
C SER A 117 -1.77 11.32 26.38
N TYR A 118 -1.76 11.80 25.13
CA TYR A 118 -1.06 13.02 24.71
C TYR A 118 -2.03 14.08 24.15
N ASP A 119 -3.35 13.93 24.38
CA ASP A 119 -4.41 14.81 23.85
C ASP A 119 -4.36 14.97 22.31
N LEU A 120 -3.97 13.90 21.60
CA LEU A 120 -3.85 13.89 20.15
C LEU A 120 -5.10 13.32 19.50
N THR A 121 -5.46 13.90 18.35
CA THR A 121 -6.55 13.42 17.48
C THR A 121 -5.96 12.93 16.15
N PRO A 122 -6.30 11.72 15.66
CA PRO A 122 -5.79 11.22 14.39
C PRO A 122 -6.28 12.08 13.21
N ASN A 123 -5.43 12.29 12.20
CA ASN A 123 -5.79 13.12 11.04
C ASN A 123 -6.49 12.31 9.93
N THR A 124 -7.68 11.79 10.20
CA THR A 124 -8.43 11.01 9.20
C THR A 124 -9.00 11.87 8.07
N SER A 125 -9.21 13.17 8.30
CA SER A 125 -9.68 14.11 7.27
C SER A 125 -8.66 14.36 6.15
N ALA A 126 -7.35 14.24 6.41
CA ALA A 126 -6.32 14.40 5.39
C ALA A 126 -6.18 13.17 4.46
N LEU A 127 -6.79 12.04 4.80
CA LEU A 127 -6.71 10.84 3.97
C LEU A 127 -7.77 10.86 2.87
N HIS A 128 -7.31 10.92 1.62
CA HIS A 128 -8.15 10.84 0.43
C HIS A 128 -8.18 9.40 -0.10
N PRO A 129 -9.35 8.77 -0.30
CA PRO A 129 -9.42 7.48 -0.98
C PRO A 129 -8.77 7.55 -2.36
N PHE A 130 -7.88 6.62 -2.68
CA PHE A 130 -7.15 6.62 -3.95
C PHE A 130 -7.58 5.50 -4.88
N THR A 131 -7.67 4.26 -4.39
CA THR A 131 -8.28 3.12 -5.09
C THR A 131 -8.61 2.03 -4.08
N LYS A 132 -9.50 1.11 -4.44
CA LYS A 132 -9.70 -0.15 -3.71
C LYS A 132 -9.13 -1.32 -4.50
N TRP A 133 -8.46 -2.25 -3.83
CA TRP A 133 -7.87 -3.44 -4.46
C TRP A 133 -8.40 -4.72 -3.82
N ILE A 134 -8.98 -5.59 -4.64
CA ILE A 134 -9.48 -6.89 -4.21
C ILE A 134 -8.58 -7.98 -4.77
N THR A 135 -8.02 -8.80 -3.88
CA THR A 135 -7.20 -9.94 -4.32
C THR A 135 -8.06 -10.93 -5.13
N PRO A 136 -7.57 -11.44 -6.28
CA PRO A 136 -8.33 -12.37 -7.12
C PRO A 136 -8.83 -13.61 -6.37
N LYS A 137 -9.97 -14.14 -6.80
CA LYS A 137 -10.66 -15.30 -6.20
C LYS A 137 -9.85 -16.59 -6.22
N THR A 138 -8.84 -16.68 -7.08
CA THR A 138 -7.94 -17.83 -7.20
C THR A 138 -6.91 -17.91 -6.07
N MET A 139 -6.74 -16.83 -5.30
CA MET A 139 -5.79 -16.77 -4.19
C MET A 139 -6.42 -17.27 -2.88
N PHE A 140 -5.66 -18.05 -2.12
CA PHE A 140 -6.09 -18.56 -0.81
C PHE A 140 -6.20 -17.48 0.26
N ARG A 141 -5.30 -16.50 0.24
CA ARG A 141 -5.36 -15.33 1.09
C ARG A 141 -5.86 -14.18 0.25
N ARG A 142 -6.95 -13.55 0.69
CA ARG A 142 -7.58 -12.46 -0.03
C ARG A 142 -7.72 -11.26 0.89
N PHE A 143 -7.50 -10.11 0.31
CA PHE A 143 -7.63 -8.81 0.94
C PHE A 143 -8.52 -7.92 0.09
N GLU A 144 -9.30 -7.07 0.75
CA GLU A 144 -9.96 -5.91 0.18
C GLU A 144 -9.29 -4.69 0.82
N SER A 145 -8.28 -4.17 0.12
CA SER A 145 -7.45 -3.06 0.60
C SER A 145 -7.99 -1.74 0.08
N GLN A 146 -8.33 -0.82 0.98
CA GLN A 146 -8.50 0.59 0.63
C GLN A 146 -7.13 1.27 0.65
N ILE A 147 -6.74 1.86 -0.48
CA ILE A 147 -5.54 2.69 -0.54
C ILE A 147 -5.96 4.14 -0.35
N PHE A 148 -5.25 4.86 0.50
CA PHE A 148 -5.38 6.29 0.71
C PHE A 148 -4.14 7.02 0.22
N VAL A 149 -4.27 8.31 -0.06
CA VAL A 149 -3.15 9.22 -0.32
C VAL A 149 -3.24 10.44 0.58
N THR A 150 -2.08 10.93 1.05
CA THR A 150 -1.95 12.21 1.75
C THR A 150 -0.55 12.79 1.59
N PHE A 151 -0.43 14.09 1.86
CA PHE A 151 0.84 14.82 1.92
C PHE A 151 1.19 15.18 3.36
N VAL A 152 2.48 15.24 3.69
CA VAL A 152 3.00 15.72 4.99
C VAL A 152 3.83 16.98 4.83
N ASP A 153 3.92 17.76 5.91
CA ASP A 153 4.67 19.02 5.96
C ASP A 153 6.19 18.85 6.15
N GLY A 154 6.69 17.60 6.20
CA GLY A 154 8.12 17.27 6.14
C GLY A 154 8.88 17.30 7.48
N LYS A 155 8.20 17.46 8.62
CA LYS A 155 8.86 17.53 9.94
C LYS A 155 9.22 16.18 10.56
N GLN A 156 8.60 15.10 10.10
CA GLN A 156 8.78 13.77 10.67
C GLN A 156 9.70 12.93 9.76
N VAL A 157 10.73 12.33 10.36
CA VAL A 157 11.64 11.43 9.65
C VAL A 157 11.17 9.99 9.89
N PRO A 158 10.89 9.20 8.84
CA PRO A 158 10.49 7.80 9.01
C PRO A 158 11.63 7.00 9.66
N SER A 159 11.26 6.08 10.54
CA SER A 159 12.17 5.15 11.20
C SER A 159 11.58 3.73 11.19
N HIS A 160 12.39 2.73 10.91
CA HIS A 160 12.00 1.34 11.12
C HIS A 160 12.31 0.93 12.56
N ASP A 161 11.57 -0.04 13.10
CA ASP A 161 11.72 -0.54 14.47
C ASP A 161 12.95 -1.46 14.65
N GLY A 162 13.60 -1.87 13.56
CA GLY A 162 14.85 -2.63 13.61
C GLY A 162 14.66 -4.12 13.95
N GLU A 163 13.43 -4.62 14.09
CA GLU A 163 13.14 -6.04 14.33
C GLU A 163 11.86 -6.55 13.59
N VAL A 164 12.03 -7.73 12.98
CA VAL A 164 11.08 -8.72 12.44
C VAL A 164 10.12 -8.36 11.29
N GLU A 165 9.47 -7.18 11.20
CA GLU A 165 8.42 -6.96 10.17
C GLU A 165 8.75 -5.98 9.04
N ILE A 166 9.70 -5.05 9.21
CA ILE A 166 10.14 -4.10 8.16
C ILE A 166 11.66 -3.92 8.21
N LEU A 167 12.31 -4.16 7.06
CA LEU A 167 13.76 -4.05 6.90
C LEU A 167 14.25 -2.60 6.76
N SER A 168 13.42 -1.72 6.19
CA SER A 168 13.71 -0.28 6.08
C SER A 168 12.46 0.50 5.69
N ALA A 169 12.37 1.75 6.13
CA ALA A 169 11.43 2.75 5.60
C ALA A 169 12.22 3.84 4.84
N LYS A 170 11.82 4.17 3.62
CA LYS A 170 12.52 5.16 2.77
C LYS A 170 11.53 6.04 2.03
N CYS A 171 11.86 7.33 1.94
CA CYS A 171 11.22 8.25 1.00
C CYS A 171 12.05 8.26 -0.30
N LEU A 172 11.39 8.04 -1.43
CA LEU A 172 12.03 8.08 -2.75
C LEU A 172 11.12 8.78 -3.76
N MET A 173 11.71 9.45 -4.74
CA MET A 173 10.95 9.97 -5.88
C MET A 173 10.25 8.82 -6.63
N PRO A 174 8.99 8.98 -7.06
CA PRO A 174 8.26 7.93 -7.77
C PRO A 174 8.99 7.47 -9.04
N SER A 175 9.51 8.39 -9.85
CA SER A 175 10.40 8.07 -10.98
C SER A 175 11.58 7.16 -10.62
N ARG A 176 12.27 7.43 -9.50
CA ARG A 176 13.39 6.60 -9.05
C ARG A 176 12.94 5.21 -8.62
N VAL A 177 11.79 5.10 -7.94
CA VAL A 177 11.21 3.80 -7.57
C VAL A 177 10.91 2.95 -8.80
N LEU A 178 10.29 3.56 -9.83
CA LEU A 178 9.97 2.89 -11.09
C LEU A 178 11.23 2.43 -11.84
N GLU A 179 12.26 3.28 -11.88
CA GLU A 179 13.56 2.92 -12.47
C GLU A 179 14.21 1.74 -11.75
N MET A 180 14.28 1.78 -10.41
CA MET A 180 14.82 0.70 -9.60
C MET A 180 14.04 -0.60 -9.81
N SER A 181 12.72 -0.53 -9.94
CA SER A 181 11.90 -1.71 -10.20
C SER A 181 12.17 -2.31 -11.58
N LYS A 182 12.28 -1.45 -12.61
CA LYS A 182 12.64 -1.87 -13.97
C LYS A 182 14.01 -2.54 -14.03
N ASN A 183 14.96 -2.09 -13.22
CA ASN A 183 16.31 -2.67 -13.13
C ASN A 183 16.41 -3.90 -12.22
N GLY A 184 15.31 -4.33 -11.58
CA GLY A 184 15.30 -5.45 -10.65
C GLY A 184 15.93 -5.14 -9.28
N GLU A 185 16.19 -3.87 -8.98
CA GLU A 185 16.68 -3.40 -7.67
C GLU A 185 15.55 -3.28 -6.64
N MET A 186 14.29 -3.21 -7.09
CA MET A 186 13.11 -3.10 -6.23
C MET A 186 11.95 -3.97 -6.71
N VAL A 187 11.47 -4.87 -5.84
CA VAL A 187 10.30 -5.71 -6.15
C VAL A 187 9.01 -4.95 -5.83
N LEU A 188 8.24 -4.62 -6.87
CA LEU A 188 6.91 -4.02 -6.77
C LEU A 188 5.85 -5.02 -7.24
N PHE A 189 4.79 -5.15 -6.46
CA PHE A 189 3.60 -5.88 -6.86
C PHE A 189 2.66 -4.98 -7.68
N PRO A 190 1.66 -5.55 -8.39
CA PRO A 190 0.80 -4.78 -9.30
C PRO A 190 0.15 -3.53 -8.69
N PRO A 191 -0.37 -3.55 -7.44
CA PRO A 191 -0.90 -2.34 -6.83
C PRO A 191 0.14 -1.22 -6.73
N GLN A 192 1.34 -1.55 -6.25
CA GLN A 192 2.42 -0.58 -6.05
C GLN A 192 2.90 -0.03 -7.37
N LEU A 193 3.19 -0.89 -8.35
CA LEU A 193 3.65 -0.45 -9.66
C LEU A 193 2.63 0.49 -10.32
N TYR A 194 1.36 0.06 -10.40
CA TYR A 194 0.30 0.86 -11.01
C TYR A 194 0.17 2.22 -10.32
N LEU A 195 0.00 2.24 -8.99
CA LEU A 195 -0.29 3.47 -8.26
C LEU A 195 0.89 4.44 -8.27
N ILE A 196 2.13 3.95 -8.19
CA ILE A 196 3.33 4.78 -8.29
C ILE A 196 3.45 5.38 -9.70
N THR A 197 3.18 4.61 -10.76
CA THR A 197 3.15 5.15 -12.13
C THR A 197 2.08 6.23 -12.28
N ARG A 198 0.86 6.01 -11.76
CA ARG A 198 -0.18 7.03 -11.80
C ARG A 198 0.25 8.30 -11.06
N ILE A 199 0.79 8.16 -9.85
CA ILE A 199 1.28 9.30 -9.06
C ILE A 199 2.36 10.07 -9.81
N GLU A 200 3.36 9.41 -10.39
CA GLU A 200 4.39 10.07 -11.18
C GLU A 200 3.78 10.92 -12.30
N GLU A 201 2.86 10.36 -13.09
CA GLU A 201 2.20 11.06 -14.20
C GLU A 201 1.53 12.37 -13.76
N TYR A 202 0.89 12.38 -12.59
CA TYR A 202 0.19 13.57 -12.07
C TYR A 202 1.11 14.53 -11.32
N LEU A 203 2.23 14.05 -10.77
CA LEU A 203 3.22 14.86 -10.09
C LEU A 203 4.14 15.64 -11.03
N SER A 204 4.41 15.14 -12.24
CA SER A 204 5.39 15.73 -13.18
C SER A 204 4.99 17.10 -13.78
N GLY A 205 4.02 17.83 -13.21
CA GLY A 205 3.63 19.17 -13.67
C GLY A 205 3.40 20.18 -12.54
N ASP A 206 3.19 21.45 -12.90
CA ASP A 206 2.86 22.49 -11.92
C ASP A 206 1.64 22.11 -11.08
N ASN A 207 1.73 22.35 -9.77
CA ASN A 207 0.74 21.93 -8.77
C ASN A 207 0.49 20.41 -8.70
N GLY A 208 1.50 19.58 -8.99
CA GLY A 208 1.36 18.12 -9.03
C GLY A 208 0.68 17.51 -7.81
N GLY A 209 1.02 17.97 -6.60
CA GLY A 209 0.37 17.49 -5.38
C GLY A 209 -1.14 17.76 -5.34
N LYS A 210 -1.58 18.93 -5.82
CA LYS A 210 -3.01 19.27 -5.93
C LYS A 210 -3.73 18.36 -6.93
N LYS A 211 -3.11 18.06 -8.07
CA LYS A 211 -3.68 17.16 -9.08
C LYS A 211 -3.85 15.74 -8.55
N VAL A 212 -2.89 15.24 -7.76
CA VAL A 212 -3.00 13.93 -7.10
C VAL A 212 -4.20 13.88 -6.15
N LEU A 213 -4.49 14.96 -5.42
CA LEU A 213 -5.69 15.02 -4.58
C LEU A 213 -6.97 15.15 -5.39
N GLU A 214 -6.97 15.97 -6.46
CA GLU A 214 -8.13 16.15 -7.34
C GLU A 214 -8.58 14.84 -8.00
N ILE A 215 -7.65 14.00 -8.46
CA ILE A 215 -8.03 12.68 -8.99
C ILE A 215 -8.50 11.73 -7.88
N ALA A 216 -7.90 11.80 -6.69
CA ALA A 216 -8.29 10.98 -5.54
C ALA A 216 -9.73 11.27 -5.13
N ASP A 217 -10.14 12.53 -5.16
CA ASP A 217 -11.51 12.95 -4.86
C ASP A 217 -12.50 12.71 -6.02
N GLY A 218 -12.02 12.24 -7.17
CA GLY A 218 -12.81 11.94 -8.37
C GLY A 218 -13.10 10.45 -8.57
N GLU A 219 -13.36 10.07 -9.82
CA GLU A 219 -13.68 8.68 -10.21
C GLU A 219 -12.55 7.70 -9.89
N PHE A 220 -11.30 8.18 -9.94
CA PHE A 220 -10.12 7.35 -9.64
C PHE A 220 -10.16 6.81 -8.20
N GLY A 221 -10.46 7.68 -7.22
CA GLY A 221 -10.65 7.30 -5.81
C GLY A 221 -11.68 6.21 -5.56
N ALA A 222 -12.70 6.14 -6.43
CA ALA A 222 -13.79 5.19 -6.36
C ALA A 222 -13.54 3.88 -7.13
N MET A 223 -12.45 3.79 -7.90
CA MET A 223 -12.14 2.59 -8.67
C MET A 223 -11.93 1.37 -7.78
N VAL A 224 -12.40 0.22 -8.24
CA VAL A 224 -12.15 -1.06 -7.58
C VAL A 224 -11.42 -2.00 -8.52
N MET A 225 -10.13 -2.14 -8.26
CA MET A 225 -9.20 -3.00 -8.98
C MET A 225 -9.35 -4.44 -8.50
N GLU A 226 -9.63 -5.36 -9.41
CA GLU A 226 -9.61 -6.81 -9.15
C GLU A 226 -8.68 -7.47 -10.17
N PRO A 227 -7.36 -7.49 -9.91
CA PRO A 227 -6.40 -8.01 -10.87
C PRO A 227 -6.68 -9.47 -11.21
N HIS A 228 -6.76 -9.81 -12.50
CA HIS A 228 -6.95 -11.19 -12.95
C HIS A 228 -6.14 -11.48 -14.22
N PRO A 229 -5.62 -12.71 -14.39
CA PRO A 229 -4.94 -13.08 -15.62
C PRO A 229 -5.88 -12.94 -16.81
N ILE A 230 -5.38 -12.34 -17.90
CA ILE A 230 -6.11 -12.21 -19.18
C ILE A 230 -5.36 -12.88 -20.33
N ARG A 231 -4.03 -12.98 -20.23
CA ARG A 231 -3.18 -13.56 -21.26
C ARG A 231 -1.88 -14.08 -20.64
N VAL A 232 -1.36 -15.18 -21.18
CA VAL A 232 -0.07 -15.75 -20.83
C VAL A 232 0.85 -15.60 -22.03
N LEU A 233 2.08 -15.16 -21.80
CA LEU A 233 3.11 -14.91 -22.81
C LEU A 233 4.34 -15.80 -22.54
N ASP A 234 5.20 -15.94 -23.55
CA ASP A 234 6.51 -16.60 -23.48
C ASP A 234 6.51 -17.99 -22.80
N GLY A 235 5.50 -18.80 -23.12
CA GLY A 235 5.38 -20.15 -22.56
C GLY A 235 5.15 -20.19 -21.05
N GLY A 236 4.56 -19.14 -20.47
CA GLY A 236 4.23 -19.06 -19.03
C GLY A 236 5.16 -18.18 -18.20
N LYS A 237 6.18 -17.57 -18.80
CA LYS A 237 7.13 -16.71 -18.10
C LYS A 237 6.57 -15.32 -17.80
N ARG A 238 5.62 -14.84 -18.59
CA ARG A 238 4.96 -13.55 -18.39
C ARG A 238 3.46 -13.71 -18.37
N VAL A 239 2.79 -13.02 -17.46
CA VAL A 239 1.33 -13.03 -17.32
C VAL A 239 0.82 -11.61 -17.39
N VAL A 240 -0.08 -11.35 -18.33
CA VAL A 240 -0.79 -10.08 -18.43
C VAL A 240 -1.99 -10.14 -17.50
N MET A 241 -2.09 -9.16 -16.61
CA MET A 241 -3.15 -8.98 -15.63
C MET A 241 -4.03 -7.80 -16.04
N GLY A 242 -5.31 -8.06 -16.25
CA GLY A 242 -6.34 -7.01 -16.33
C GLY A 242 -6.72 -6.55 -14.92
N LEU A 243 -7.23 -5.32 -14.78
CA LEU A 243 -7.54 -4.70 -13.48
C LEU A 243 -9.02 -4.84 -13.06
N GLY A 244 -9.78 -5.72 -13.71
CA GLY A 244 -11.19 -5.97 -13.41
C GLY A 244 -12.16 -4.99 -14.10
N GLU A 245 -13.47 -5.30 -14.06
CA GLU A 245 -14.51 -4.55 -14.78
C GLU A 245 -14.79 -3.16 -14.21
N ARG A 246 -14.58 -3.00 -12.89
CA ARG A 246 -14.72 -1.74 -12.15
C ARG A 246 -13.38 -1.04 -11.90
N GLY A 247 -12.30 -1.60 -12.45
CA GLY A 247 -10.98 -1.02 -12.40
C GLY A 247 -10.65 -0.25 -13.66
N ASP A 248 -9.38 0.07 -13.82
CA ASP A 248 -8.87 0.78 -14.98
C ASP A 248 -8.85 -0.11 -16.22
N LYS A 249 -9.60 0.32 -17.24
CA LYS A 249 -9.78 -0.41 -18.51
C LYS A 249 -8.72 -0.06 -19.54
N GLU A 250 -8.00 1.04 -19.37
CA GLU A 250 -6.98 1.51 -20.30
C GLU A 250 -5.64 0.81 -20.10
N TRP A 251 -5.43 0.19 -18.93
CA TRP A 251 -4.15 -0.36 -18.53
C TRP A 251 -4.20 -1.85 -18.20
N SER A 252 -3.03 -2.47 -18.24
CA SER A 252 -2.78 -3.83 -17.77
C SER A 252 -1.39 -3.90 -17.15
N VAL A 253 -1.21 -4.79 -16.18
CA VAL A 253 0.09 -5.04 -15.56
C VAL A 253 0.61 -6.37 -16.07
N ILE A 254 1.82 -6.40 -16.59
CA ILE A 254 2.50 -7.64 -16.95
C ILE A 254 3.43 -8.00 -15.80
N ILE A 255 3.39 -9.26 -15.40
CA ILE A 255 4.20 -9.79 -14.32
C ILE A 255 5.13 -10.86 -14.89
N GLU A 256 6.42 -10.74 -14.61
CA GLU A 256 7.38 -11.81 -14.88
C GLU A 256 7.40 -12.84 -13.74
N VAL A 257 7.05 -14.06 -14.09
CA VAL A 257 6.93 -15.18 -13.15
C VAL A 257 8.25 -15.95 -13.08
N PRO A 258 8.70 -16.38 -11.88
CA PRO A 258 9.87 -17.26 -11.77
C PRO A 258 9.68 -18.56 -12.56
N GLY A 259 10.63 -18.87 -13.45
CA GLY A 259 10.58 -20.04 -14.33
C GLY A 259 10.75 -21.40 -13.63
N ASP A 260 11.10 -21.43 -12.34
CA ASP A 260 11.37 -22.65 -11.57
C ASP A 260 10.13 -23.18 -10.81
N GLY A 261 8.95 -22.58 -11.00
CA GLY A 261 7.70 -23.05 -10.40
C GLY A 261 7.64 -22.88 -8.88
N LYS A 262 8.60 -22.16 -8.28
CA LYS A 262 8.50 -21.72 -6.88
C LYS A 262 7.43 -20.64 -6.78
N LYS A 263 6.53 -20.78 -5.80
CA LYS A 263 5.68 -19.68 -5.35
C LYS A 263 6.61 -18.56 -4.89
N GLY A 264 6.64 -17.42 -5.57
CA GLY A 264 7.65 -16.42 -5.32
C GLY A 264 7.39 -15.09 -6.00
N GLU A 265 8.10 -14.10 -5.50
CA GLU A 265 8.17 -12.70 -5.94
C GLU A 265 8.24 -12.57 -7.46
N PRO A 266 7.56 -11.56 -8.04
CA PRO A 266 7.73 -11.28 -9.46
C PRO A 266 9.18 -10.85 -9.72
N LYS A 267 9.78 -11.37 -10.80
CA LYS A 267 11.13 -10.94 -11.21
C LYS A 267 11.14 -9.51 -11.74
N GLY A 268 9.99 -9.08 -12.25
CA GLY A 268 9.74 -7.76 -12.77
C GLY A 268 8.25 -7.58 -12.99
N ALA A 269 7.83 -6.33 -13.08
CA ALA A 269 6.50 -5.98 -13.52
C ALA A 269 6.56 -4.73 -14.39
N GLU A 270 5.69 -4.66 -15.39
CA GLU A 270 5.57 -3.51 -16.28
C GLU A 270 4.10 -3.13 -16.45
N LEU A 271 3.86 -1.83 -16.61
CA LEU A 271 2.53 -1.29 -16.89
C LEU A 271 2.42 -1.00 -18.39
N VAL A 272 1.38 -1.54 -19.03
CA VAL A 272 1.18 -1.41 -20.48
C VAL A 272 -0.25 -0.97 -20.81
N ARG A 273 -0.40 -0.22 -21.91
CA ARG A 273 -1.73 0.13 -22.42
C ARG A 273 -2.46 -1.14 -22.87
N ARG A 274 -3.74 -1.24 -22.52
CA ARG A 274 -4.58 -2.41 -22.80
C ARG A 274 -4.66 -2.71 -24.29
N GLU A 275 -4.70 -1.69 -25.13
CA GLU A 275 -4.72 -1.81 -26.60
C GLU A 275 -3.43 -2.38 -27.20
N ASP A 276 -2.28 -2.19 -26.52
CA ASP A 276 -0.99 -2.70 -26.95
C ASP A 276 -0.76 -4.15 -26.54
N VAL A 277 -1.58 -4.70 -25.64
CA VAL A 277 -1.48 -6.10 -25.19
C VAL A 277 -1.57 -7.07 -26.37
N ALA A 278 -2.31 -6.74 -27.44
CA ALA A 278 -2.41 -7.59 -28.63
C ALA A 278 -1.12 -7.67 -29.46
N LYS A 279 -0.21 -6.70 -29.31
CA LYS A 279 1.05 -6.60 -30.05
C LYS A 279 2.21 -7.36 -29.38
N LEU A 280 2.01 -7.80 -28.13
CA LEU A 280 2.92 -8.65 -27.35
C LEU A 280 2.72 -10.13 -27.68
#